data_AF-A0A3D3Q792-F1
#
_entry.id   AF-A0A3D3Q792-F1
#
_cell.length_a   1.000
_cell.length_b   1.000
_cell.length_c   1.000
_cell.angle_alpha   90.00
_cell.angle_beta   90.00
_cell.angle_gamma   90.00
#
_symmetry.space_group_name_H-M   'P 1'
#
loop_
_entity.id
_entity.type
_entity.pdbx_description
1 polymer ?
#
loop_
_entity_poly.entity_id
_entity_poly.type
_entity_poly.pdbx_seq_one_letter_code
_entity_poly.pdbx_strand_id
1 'polypeptide(L)' 'VRTVAMPSPYSSGHSLTDAADVAERLGVRLDTIRINAVFDDYREALSDVFAGTEEDVAEENLQARIRGNLL' A
#
# COMPACT_ATOMS: atom_id res chain seq x y z
N VAL A 1 -6.14 20.47 -1.76
CA VAL A 1 -5.45 19.33 -1.12
C VAL A 1 -6.25 18.08 -1.41
N ARG A 2 -5.59 16.96 -1.75
CA ARG A 2 -6.22 15.65 -1.98
C ARG A 2 -5.56 14.60 -1.10
N THR A 3 -6.32 13.66 -0.57
CA THR A 3 -5.79 12.53 0.21
C THR A 3 -6.00 11.23 -0.57
N VAL A 4 -5.07 10.29 -0.40
CA VAL A 4 -5.11 8.99 -1.07
C VAL A 4 -4.78 7.89 -0.06
N ALA A 5 -5.70 6.94 0.12
CA ALA A 5 -5.46 5.72 0.88
C ALA A 5 -4.98 4.61 -0.06
N MET A 6 -3.88 3.95 0.28
CA MET A 6 -3.27 2.90 -0.54
C MET A 6 -3.11 1.58 0.21
N PRO A 7 -4.23 0.86 0.48
CA PRO A 7 -4.18 -0.37 1.24
C PRO A 7 -3.50 -1.49 0.46
N SER A 8 -2.73 -2.28 1.19
CA SER A 8 -2.11 -3.55 0.81
C SER A 8 -2.84 -4.72 1.49
N PRO A 9 -2.51 -5.99 1.17
CA PRO A 9 -3.08 -7.15 1.87
C PRO A 9 -2.92 -7.10 3.40
N TYR A 10 -1.85 -6.47 3.89
CA TYR A 10 -1.52 -6.36 5.30
C TYR A 10 -2.15 -5.13 5.99
N SER A 11 -2.87 -4.30 5.24
CA SER A 11 -3.47 -3.08 5.80
C SER A 11 -4.65 -3.40 6.70
N SER A 12 -4.64 -2.84 7.91
CA SER A 12 -5.74 -3.01 8.85
C SER A 12 -6.98 -2.21 8.41
N GLY A 13 -8.18 -2.75 8.68
CA GLY A 13 -9.43 -2.04 8.45
C GLY A 13 -9.51 -0.73 9.24
N HIS A 14 -8.93 -0.70 10.45
CA HIS A 14 -8.90 0.50 11.29
C HIS A 14 -8.14 1.66 10.63
N SER A 15 -7.00 1.38 9.98
CA SER A 15 -6.22 2.42 9.28
C SER A 15 -6.99 3.12 8.17
N LEU A 16 -7.90 2.39 7.50
CA LEU A 16 -8.77 2.97 6.45
C LEU A 16 -9.89 3.81 7.06
N THR A 17 -10.50 3.33 8.13
CA THR A 17 -11.54 4.09 8.86
C THR A 17 -10.98 5.41 9.39
N ASP A 18 -9.78 5.40 9.99
CA ASP A 18 -9.15 6.61 10.53
C ASP A 18 -8.82 7.61 9.41
N ALA A 19 -8.31 7.14 8.27
CA ALA A 19 -8.03 8.01 7.12
C ALA A 19 -9.31 8.67 6.57
N ALA A 20 -10.43 7.93 6.56
CA ALA A 20 -11.72 8.45 6.14
C ALA A 20 -12.26 9.50 7.12
N ASP A 21 -12.22 9.23 8.42
CA ASP A 21 -12.65 10.16 9.47
C ASP A 21 -11.84 11.48 9.42
N VAL A 22 -10.52 11.41 9.25
CA VAL A 22 -9.68 12.60 9.10
C VAL A 22 -10.03 13.38 7.83
N ALA A 23 -10.23 12.70 6.70
CA ALA A 23 -10.57 13.37 5.45
C ALA A 23 -11.94 14.07 5.51
N GLU A 24 -12.93 13.43 6.14
CA GLU A 24 -14.25 13.99 6.38
C GLU A 24 -14.18 15.24 7.26
N ARG A 25 -13.49 15.17 8.41
CA ARG A 25 -13.33 16.30 9.34
C ARG A 25 -12.62 17.49 8.71
N LEU A 26 -11.72 17.25 7.78
CA LEU A 26 -10.99 18.29 7.06
C LEU A 26 -11.70 18.76 5.79
N GLY A 27 -12.83 18.15 5.40
CA GLY A 27 -13.55 18.49 4.19
C GLY A 27 -12.75 18.24 2.91
N VAL A 28 -11.83 17.27 2.91
CA VAL A 28 -10.97 16.94 1.77
C VAL A 28 -11.40 15.64 1.11
N ARG A 29 -11.23 15.55 -0.21
CA ARG A 29 -11.50 14.33 -0.97
C ARG A 29 -10.46 13.25 -0.62
N LEU A 30 -10.96 12.06 -0.28
CA LEU A 30 -10.19 10.83 -0.11
C LEU A 30 -10.45 9.88 -1.28
N ASP A 31 -9.40 9.58 -2.04
CA ASP A 31 -9.41 8.51 -3.05
C ASP A 31 -8.79 7.24 -2.47
N THR A 32 -9.22 6.06 -2.93
CA THR A 32 -8.62 4.78 -2.54
C THR A 32 -8.02 4.07 -3.75
N ILE A 33 -6.75 3.70 -3.67
CA ILE A 33 -6.04 2.93 -4.70
C ILE A 33 -5.43 1.69 -4.05
N ARG A 34 -6.02 0.51 -4.26
CA ARG A 34 -5.46 -0.73 -3.73
C ARG A 34 -4.15 -1.08 -4.45
N ILE A 35 -3.11 -1.45 -3.69
CA ILE A 35 -1.80 -1.80 -4.27
C ILE A 35 -1.57 -3.30 -4.42
N ASN A 36 -2.56 -4.14 -4.06
CA ASN A 36 -2.43 -5.60 -4.05
C ASN A 36 -1.89 -6.14 -5.38
N ALA A 37 -2.53 -5.80 -6.50
CA ALA A 37 -2.11 -6.30 -7.81
C ALA A 37 -0.66 -5.91 -8.16
N VAL A 38 -0.28 -4.66 -7.93
CA VAL A 38 1.08 -4.18 -8.22
C VAL A 38 2.10 -4.84 -7.28
N PHE A 39 1.72 -5.08 -6.02
CA PHE A 39 2.58 -5.77 -5.07
C PHE A 39 2.77 -7.24 -5.45
N ASP A 40 1.71 -7.92 -5.89
CA ASP A 40 1.77 -9.30 -6.36
C ASP A 40 2.65 -9.41 -7.62
N ASP A 41 2.53 -8.48 -8.58
CA ASP A 41 3.38 -8.40 -9.78
C ASP A 41 4.87 -8.24 -9.41
N TYR A 42 5.17 -7.41 -8.40
CA TYR A 42 6.54 -7.23 -7.91
C TYR A 42 7.09 -8.49 -7.24
N ARG A 43 6.26 -9.20 -6.47
CA ARG A 43 6.64 -10.47 -5.84
C ARG A 43 6.92 -11.55 -6.88
N GLU A 44 6.10 -11.63 -7.92
CA GLU A 44 6.32 -12.55 -9.03
C GLU A 44 7.63 -12.21 -9.77
N ALA A 45 7.83 -10.94 -10.12
CA ALA A 45 9.03 -10.49 -10.83
C ALA A 45 10.33 -10.69 -10.04
N LEU A 46 10.27 -10.67 -8.70
CA LEU A 46 11.42 -10.86 -7.81
C LEU A 46 11.52 -12.27 -7.23
N SER A 47 10.62 -13.19 -7.62
CA SER A 47 10.52 -14.53 -7.02
C SER A 47 11.83 -15.32 -7.07
N ASP A 48 12.54 -15.31 -8.21
CA ASP A 48 13.85 -15.96 -8.35
C ASP A 48 14.94 -15.29 -7.50
N VAL A 49 14.86 -13.97 -7.31
CA VAL A 49 15.84 -13.19 -6.51
C VAL A 49 15.66 -13.46 -5.02
N PHE A 50 14.42 -13.65 -4.57
CA PHE A 50 14.08 -13.97 -3.18
C PHE A 50 13.94 -15.48 -2.92
N ALA A 51 14.39 -16.32 -3.86
CA ALA A 51 14.32 -17.76 -3.71
C ALA A 51 15.13 -18.22 -2.48
N GLY A 52 14.44 -18.87 -1.53
CA GLY A 52 15.05 -19.38 -0.30
C GLY A 52 15.19 -18.36 0.83
N THR A 53 14.64 -17.15 0.69
CA THR A 53 14.53 -16.17 1.78
C THR A 53 13.13 -16.20 2.39
N GLU A 54 13.03 -15.85 3.67
CA GLU A 54 11.74 -15.54 4.30
C GLU A 54 11.36 -14.09 4.01
N GLU A 55 10.06 -13.80 3.96
CA GLU A 55 9.59 -12.42 3.82
C GLU A 55 9.98 -11.60 5.05
N ASP A 56 10.48 -10.39 4.82
CA ASP A 56 10.90 -9.48 5.88
C ASP A 56 10.77 -8.01 5.40
N VAL A 57 11.63 -7.12 5.88
CA VAL A 57 11.65 -5.69 5.57
C VAL A 57 11.75 -5.41 4.06
N ALA A 58 12.26 -6.34 3.24
CA ALA A 58 12.36 -6.15 1.80
C ALA A 58 10.99 -5.99 1.15
N GLU A 59 10.05 -6.89 1.44
CA GLU A 59 8.69 -6.90 0.92
C GLU A 59 7.86 -5.74 1.48
N GLU A 60 8.06 -5.38 2.75
CA GLU A 60 7.47 -4.17 3.32
C GLU A 60 7.91 -2.90 2.57
N ASN A 61 9.21 -2.82 2.25
CA ASN A 61 9.76 -1.69 1.51
C ASN A 61 9.23 -1.64 0.06
N LEU A 62 8.89 -2.76 -0.57
CA LEU A 62 8.25 -2.76 -1.89
C LEU A 62 6.90 -2.06 -1.84
N GLN A 63 6.08 -2.32 -0.82
CA GLN A 63 4.79 -1.64 -0.65
C GLN A 63 4.96 -0.12 -0.54
N ALA A 64 5.97 0.35 0.21
CA ALA A 64 6.28 1.78 0.31
C ALA A 64 6.71 2.39 -1.04
N ARG A 65 7.56 1.69 -1.81
CA ARG A 65 8.01 2.15 -3.14
C ARG A 65 6.87 2.19 -4.15
N ILE A 66 5.97 1.20 -4.15
CA ILE A 66 4.78 1.19 -5.01
C ILE A 66 3.91 2.41 -4.72
N ARG A 67 3.63 2.69 -3.45
CA ARG A 67 2.89 3.87 -3.02
C ARG A 67 3.55 5.16 -3.49
N GLY A 68 4.87 5.25 -3.38
CA GLY A 68 5.65 6.41 -3.84
C GLY A 68 5.57 6.63 -5.35
N ASN A 69 5.56 5.56 -6.16
CA ASN A 69 5.47 5.67 -7.62
C ASN A 69 4.06 6.04 -8.12
N LEU A 70 3.01 5.78 -7.34
CA LEU A 70 1.63 6.12 -7.69
C LEU A 70 1.29 7.61 -7.48
N LEU A 71 2.13 8.36 -6.75
CA LEU A 71 1.88 9.75 -6.34
C LEU A 71 2.87 10.73 -6.97
#